data_AF-A0A6I2G0I6-F1
#
_entry.id   AF-A0A6I2G0I6-F1
#
_cell.length_a   1.000
_cell.length_b   1.000
_cell.length_c   1.000
_cell.angle_alpha   90.00
_cell.angle_beta   90.00
_cell.angle_gamma   90.00
#
_symmetry.space_group_name_H-M   'P 1'
#
loop_
_entity.id
_entity.type
_entity.pdbx_description
1 polymer ?
#
loop_
_entity_poly.entity_id
_entity_poly.type
_entity_poly.pdbx_seq_one_letter_code
_entity_poly.pdbx_strand_id
1 'polypeptide(L)'
;MADRVEIHADLLNSAGNKTADIRDRINAVLAKLSSALDGRGEPWGDDELGERFAAGQSGYLASRVQLLRGGGNMAGTFDNFASAQHSAATLLTGTDHHNAHTLR
;
A
#
# COMPACT_ATOMS: atom_id res chain seq x y z
N MET A 1 8.97 -34.09 0.64
CA MET A 1 8.63 -32.99 1.58
C MET A 1 9.24 -31.68 1.10
N ALA A 2 10.54 -31.63 0.77
CA ALA A 2 11.22 -30.46 0.18
C ALA A 2 10.48 -29.83 -1.02
N ASP A 3 10.09 -30.64 -2.01
CA ASP A 3 9.37 -30.21 -3.22
C ASP A 3 8.07 -29.40 -2.93
N ARG A 4 7.35 -29.76 -1.86
CA ARG A 4 6.15 -29.04 -1.43
C ARG A 4 6.50 -27.69 -0.77
N VAL A 5 7.59 -27.65 0.00
CA VAL A 5 8.05 -26.43 0.69
C VAL A 5 8.54 -25.41 -0.33
N GLU A 6 9.27 -25.85 -1.35
CA GLU A 6 9.73 -25.00 -2.47
C GLU A 6 8.54 -24.38 -3.22
N ILE A 7 7.54 -25.20 -3.60
CA ILE A 7 6.30 -24.71 -4.22
C ILE A 7 5.59 -23.69 -3.33
N HIS A 8 5.53 -23.89 -2.02
CA HIS A 8 4.89 -22.95 -1.10
C HIS A 8 5.66 -21.63 -0.96
N ALA A 9 6.98 -21.66 -0.96
CA ALA A 9 7.82 -20.47 -0.94
C ALA A 9 7.62 -19.64 -2.22
N ASP A 10 7.58 -20.29 -3.39
CA ASP A 10 7.31 -19.63 -4.67
C ASP A 10 5.92 -18.99 -4.73
N LEU A 11 4.90 -19.69 -4.22
CA LEU A 11 3.54 -19.15 -4.14
C LEU A 11 3.46 -17.92 -3.23
N LEU A 12 4.16 -17.93 -2.09
CA LEU A 12 4.23 -16.78 -1.19
C LEU A 12 4.97 -15.61 -1.82
N ASN A 13 6.06 -15.87 -2.54
CA ASN A 13 6.80 -14.83 -3.26
C ASN A 13 5.94 -14.20 -4.37
N SER A 14 5.22 -15.03 -5.13
CA SER A 14 4.26 -14.58 -6.14
C SER A 14 3.12 -13.76 -5.54
N ALA A 15 2.59 -14.19 -4.39
CA ALA A 15 1.58 -13.44 -3.65
C ALA A 15 2.12 -12.08 -3.18
N GLY A 16 3.35 -12.05 -2.64
CA GLY A 16 4.05 -10.82 -2.24
C GLY A 16 4.12 -9.81 -3.38
N ASN A 17 4.56 -10.25 -4.56
CA ASN A 17 4.63 -9.41 -5.76
C ASN A 17 3.27 -8.84 -6.18
N LYS A 18 2.21 -9.66 -6.14
CA LYS A 18 0.85 -9.18 -6.48
C LYS A 18 0.33 -8.17 -5.46
N THR A 19 0.61 -8.39 -4.18
CA THR A 19 0.24 -7.46 -3.11
C THR A 19 0.99 -6.13 -3.25
N ALA A 20 2.28 -6.18 -3.62
CA ALA A 20 3.07 -5.00 -3.94
C ALA A 20 2.52 -4.24 -5.17
N ASP A 21 2.08 -4.93 -6.22
CA ASP A 21 1.41 -4.28 -7.36
C ASP A 21 0.14 -3.52 -6.94
N ILE A 22 -0.67 -4.11 -6.03
CA ILE A 22 -1.85 -3.41 -5.50
C ILE A 22 -1.44 -2.15 -4.74
N ARG A 23 -0.42 -2.21 -3.87
CA ARG A 23 0.14 -1.03 -3.19
C ARG A 23 0.55 0.04 -4.19
N ASP A 24 1.27 -0.34 -5.24
CA ASP A 24 1.79 0.60 -6.25
C ASP A 24 0.66 1.25 -7.04
N ARG A 25 -0.39 0.50 -7.36
CA ARG A 25 -1.61 1.04 -7.99
C ARG A 25 -2.37 2.01 -7.08
N ILE A 26 -2.47 1.73 -5.79
CA ILE A 26 -3.07 2.66 -4.82
C ILE A 26 -2.24 3.96 -4.78
N ASN A 27 -0.92 3.86 -4.67
CA ASN A 27 -0.02 5.01 -4.66
C ASN A 27 -0.14 5.84 -5.95
N ALA A 28 -0.22 5.19 -7.11
CA ALA A 28 -0.40 5.88 -8.39
C ALA A 28 -1.73 6.66 -8.46
N VAL A 29 -2.82 6.06 -7.98
CA VAL A 29 -4.13 6.74 -7.92
C VAL A 29 -4.08 7.94 -6.97
N LEU A 30 -3.45 7.80 -5.80
CA LEU A 30 -3.32 8.89 -4.83
C LEU A 30 -2.43 10.01 -5.34
N ALA A 31 -1.33 9.69 -6.03
CA ALA A 31 -0.48 10.68 -6.67
C ALA A 31 -1.24 11.47 -7.74
N LYS A 32 -2.01 10.77 -8.58
CA LYS A 32 -2.87 11.41 -9.59
C LYS A 32 -3.95 12.28 -8.95
N LEU A 33 -4.58 11.79 -7.88
CA LEU A 33 -5.56 12.57 -7.12
C LEU A 33 -4.92 13.83 -6.54
N SER A 34 -3.83 13.72 -5.78
CA SER A 34 -3.16 14.88 -5.20
C SER A 34 -2.77 15.90 -6.26
N SER A 35 -2.13 15.46 -7.34
CA SER A 35 -1.74 16.34 -8.45
C SER A 35 -2.94 17.07 -9.07
N ALA A 36 -4.06 16.37 -9.27
CA ALA A 36 -5.27 17.00 -9.81
C ALA A 36 -5.94 17.97 -8.83
N LEU A 37 -5.82 17.73 -7.52
CA LEU A 37 -6.32 18.63 -6.49
C LEU A 37 -5.44 19.87 -6.36
N ASP A 38 -4.12 19.70 -6.33
CA ASP A 38 -3.15 20.78 -6.26
C ASP A 38 -3.24 21.70 -7.48
N GLY A 39 -3.44 21.12 -8.68
CA GLY A 39 -3.57 21.89 -9.92
C GLY A 39 -4.84 22.75 -10.02
N ARG A 40 -5.83 22.54 -9.16
CA ARG A 40 -7.08 23.33 -9.15
C ARG A 40 -7.05 24.53 -8.21
N GLY A 41 -6.14 24.57 -7.24
CA GLY A 41 -6.08 25.64 -6.23
C GLY A 41 -7.39 25.75 -5.45
N GLU A 42 -7.87 26.98 -5.28
CA GLU A 42 -9.08 27.32 -4.53
C GLU A 42 -10.17 27.88 -5.47
N PRO A 43 -10.84 27.03 -6.28
CA PRO A 43 -11.83 27.48 -7.27
C PRO A 43 -13.11 28.05 -6.64
N TRP A 44 -13.28 27.94 -5.32
CA TRP A 44 -14.43 28.43 -4.56
C TRP A 44 -14.30 29.90 -4.12
N GLY A 45 -13.15 30.55 -4.34
CA GLY A 45 -12.94 31.96 -4.02
C GLY A 45 -12.78 32.28 -2.52
N ASP A 46 -12.48 33.55 -2.23
CA ASP A 46 -12.14 34.04 -0.88
C ASP A 46 -13.33 34.70 -0.16
N ASP A 47 -14.57 34.43 -0.60
CA ASP A 47 -15.76 34.97 0.05
C ASP A 47 -16.22 34.09 1.23
N GLU A 48 -17.18 34.59 2.02
CA GLU A 48 -17.69 33.88 3.19
C GLU A 48 -18.29 32.50 2.82
N LEU A 49 -18.79 32.32 1.59
CA LEU A 49 -19.29 31.03 1.12
C LEU A 49 -18.15 30.07 0.80
N GLY A 50 -17.10 30.54 0.12
CA GLY A 50 -15.88 29.81 -0.17
C GLY A 50 -15.18 29.35 1.11
N GLU A 51 -15.03 30.25 2.09
CA GLU A 51 -14.44 29.90 3.39
C GLU A 51 -15.26 28.82 4.12
N ARG A 52 -16.59 28.95 4.16
CA ARG A 52 -17.47 27.95 4.80
C ARG A 52 -17.40 26.60 4.11
N PHE A 53 -17.28 26.58 2.78
CA PHE A 53 -17.11 25.37 2.00
C PHE A 53 -15.75 24.70 2.27
N ALA A 54 -14.67 25.47 2.30
CA ALA A 54 -13.31 24.95 2.35
C ALA A 54 -12.80 24.65 3.76
N ALA A 55 -12.94 25.61 4.68
CA ALA A 55 -12.23 25.66 5.96
C ALA A 55 -13.01 25.10 7.16
N GLY A 56 -14.30 24.74 6.99
CA GLY A 56 -15.08 24.10 8.05
C GLY A 56 -14.42 22.80 8.58
N GLN A 57 -14.78 22.38 9.79
CA GLN A 57 -14.25 21.15 10.40
C GLN A 57 -14.45 19.90 9.51
N SER A 58 -15.55 19.87 8.77
CA SER A 58 -15.86 18.86 7.74
C SER A 58 -15.83 19.44 6.32
N GLY A 59 -15.15 20.58 6.14
CA GLY A 59 -15.02 21.27 4.87
C GLY A 59 -14.20 20.49 3.86
N TYR A 60 -14.09 21.04 2.66
CA TYR A 60 -13.38 20.41 1.55
C TYR A 60 -11.92 20.09 1.89
N LEU A 61 -11.21 21.00 2.57
CA LEU A 61 -9.79 20.84 2.90
C LEU A 61 -9.58 19.69 3.90
N ALA A 62 -10.42 19.59 4.93
CA ALA A 62 -10.38 18.49 5.89
C ALA A 62 -10.69 17.15 5.21
N SER A 63 -11.71 17.13 4.35
CA SER A 63 -12.10 15.93 3.59
C SER A 63 -10.99 15.48 2.63
N ARG A 64 -10.31 16.42 1.96
CA ARG A 64 -9.15 16.16 1.11
C ARG A 64 -8.03 15.47 1.91
N VAL A 65 -7.65 16.02 3.06
CA VAL A 65 -6.59 15.45 3.91
C VAL A 65 -6.99 14.04 4.38
N GLN A 66 -8.23 13.85 4.80
CA GLN A 66 -8.73 12.56 5.26
C GLN A 66 -8.69 11.49 4.16
N LEU A 67 -9.06 11.85 2.92
CA LEU A 67 -9.03 10.95 1.77
C LEU A 67 -7.60 10.54 1.41
N LEU A 68 -6.68 11.49 1.32
CA LEU A 68 -5.27 11.20 1.02
C LEU A 68 -4.63 10.34 2.12
N ARG A 69 -4.90 10.66 3.39
CA ARG A 69 -4.41 9.86 4.53
C ARG A 69 -4.99 8.44 4.53
N GLY A 70 -6.30 8.30 4.31
CA GLY A 70 -6.96 7.00 4.23
C GLY A 70 -6.38 6.13 3.10
N GLY A 71 -6.15 6.74 1.95
CA GLY A 71 -5.43 6.13 0.84
C GLY A 71 -4.03 5.64 1.23
N GLY A 72 -3.22 6.51 1.83
CA GLY A 72 -1.87 6.17 2.27
C GLY A 72 -1.85 5.03 3.28
N ASN A 73 -2.80 5.00 4.22
CA ASN A 73 -2.96 3.91 5.18
C ASN A 73 -3.27 2.57 4.50
N MET A 74 -4.10 2.58 3.45
CA MET A 74 -4.38 1.38 2.65
C MET A 74 -3.11 0.90 1.95
N ALA A 75 -2.36 1.80 1.28
CA ALA A 75 -1.10 1.45 0.65
C ALA A 75 -0.10 0.84 1.66
N GLY A 76 0.05 1.44 2.84
CA GLY A 76 0.91 0.91 3.91
C GLY A 76 0.48 -0.47 4.41
N THR A 77 -0.83 -0.74 4.47
CA THR A 77 -1.34 -2.08 4.81
C THR A 77 -0.92 -3.13 3.77
N PHE A 78 -1.06 -2.82 2.48
CA PHE A 78 -0.63 -3.72 1.41
C PHE A 78 0.90 -3.90 1.37
N ASP A 79 1.66 -2.86 1.70
CA ASP A 79 3.11 -2.94 1.85
C ASP A 79 3.54 -3.93 2.94
N ASN A 80 2.89 -3.85 4.11
CA ASN A 80 3.12 -4.79 5.21
C ASN A 80 2.78 -6.23 4.82
N PHE A 81 1.68 -6.44 4.11
CA PHE A 81 1.30 -7.77 3.63
C PHE A 81 2.30 -8.34 2.61
N ALA A 82 2.75 -7.53 1.65
CA ALA A 82 3.77 -7.95 0.68
C ALA A 82 5.06 -8.33 1.40
N SER A 83 5.53 -7.49 2.33
CA SER A 83 6.73 -7.73 3.12
C SER A 83 6.64 -9.00 3.96
N ALA A 84 5.49 -9.25 4.59
CA ALA A 84 5.26 -10.48 5.36
C ALA A 84 5.29 -11.73 4.48
N GLN A 85 4.71 -11.66 3.27
CA GLN A 85 4.71 -12.76 2.30
C GLN A 85 6.13 -13.08 1.81
N HIS A 86 6.94 -12.07 1.47
CA HIS A 86 8.34 -12.27 1.10
C HIS A 86 9.19 -12.81 2.26
N SER A 87 8.95 -12.33 3.47
CA SER A 87 9.65 -12.81 4.67
C SER A 87 9.34 -14.27 4.95
N ALA A 88 8.07 -14.67 4.81
CA ALA A 88 7.64 -16.06 4.97
C ALA A 88 8.27 -16.97 3.91
N ALA A 89 8.32 -16.53 2.64
CA ALA A 89 9.00 -17.27 1.58
C ALA A 89 10.50 -17.49 1.91
N THR A 90 11.18 -16.42 2.33
CA THR A 90 12.60 -16.47 2.72
C THR A 90 12.84 -17.43 3.88
N LEU A 91 11.97 -17.42 4.90
CA LEU A 91 12.06 -18.30 6.05
C LEU A 91 11.88 -19.79 5.66
N LEU A 92 10.92 -20.09 4.78
CA LEU A 92 10.67 -21.45 4.31
C LEU A 92 11.89 -22.00 3.54
N THR A 93 12.41 -21.23 2.60
CA THR A 93 13.61 -21.62 1.82
C THR A 93 14.83 -21.79 2.72
N GLY A 94 15.06 -20.88 3.67
CA GLY A 94 16.17 -20.98 4.62
C GLY A 94 16.08 -22.21 5.54
N THR A 95 14.88 -22.52 6.03
CA THR A 95 14.62 -23.70 6.86
C THR A 95 14.87 -24.98 6.08
N ASP A 96 14.44 -25.05 4.81
CA ASP A 96 14.64 -26.23 3.96
C ASP A 96 16.13 -26.46 3.66
N HIS A 97 16.88 -25.41 3.32
CA HIS A 97 18.33 -25.51 3.11
C HIS A 97 19.09 -25.96 4.37
N HIS A 98 18.71 -25.46 5.55
CA HIS A 98 19.32 -25.88 6.81
C HIS A 98 19.05 -27.37 7.12
N ASN A 99 17.81 -27.81 6.93
CA ASN A 99 17.43 -29.22 7.12
C ASN A 99 18.13 -30.13 6.10
N ALA A 100 18.27 -29.71 4.85
CA ALA A 100 18.98 -30.46 3.82
C ALA A 100 20.48 -30.61 4.11
N HIS A 101 21.10 -29.60 4.75
CA HIS A 101 22.52 -29.64 5.14
C HIS A 101 22.79 -30.49 6.39
N THR A 102 21.82 -30.60 7.31
CA THR A 102 21.98 -31.37 8.56
C THR A 102 21.65 -32.86 8.42
N LEU A 103 21.02 -33.27 7.31
CA LEU A 103 20.62 -34.66 7.02
C LEU A 103 21.55 -35.38 6.02
N ARG A 104 22.74 -34.84 5.73
CA ARG A 104 23.81 -35.49 4.95
C ARG A 104 25.01 -35.80 5.83
#